data_AF-A0A5B6ZCY1-F1
#
_entry.id   AF-A0A5B6ZCY1-F1
#
_cell.length_a   1.000
_cell.length_b   1.000
_cell.length_c   1.000
_cell.angle_alpha   90.00
_cell.angle_beta   90.00
_cell.angle_gamma   90.00
#
_symmetry.space_group_name_H-M   'P 1'
#
loop_
_entity.id
_entity.type
_entity.pdbx_description
1 polymer ?
#
loop_
_entity_poly.entity_id
_entity_poly.type
_entity_poly.pdbx_seq_one_letter_code
_entity_poly.pdbx_strand_id
1 'polypeptide(L)'
;ISRHPLLFPTQHQHGWSSHDVGSKALILSSKDQSLGMGTYSIGVYGFKGTTKYQVSVTVQDNSDRKVGQQAMSSSSSMEMDTVECRNCKHYIPTRTIALHEVYCSRHNIICQEAGCGVILRIEEAKNHIHCGKCGGAFQQGEIEKHMKVFHEPLHCPCGIVLEKEQMVQHQSSDCPLRLITCRFCGDMVQAGTSTADVRDRFRGL
;
A
#
# COMPACT_ATOMS: atom_id res chain seq x y z
N ILE A 1 -5.89 -7.61 -33.26
CA ILE A 1 -6.76 -8.66 -32.68
C ILE A 1 -7.42 -8.04 -31.45
N SER A 2 -8.72 -7.72 -31.54
CA SER A 2 -9.51 -7.24 -30.40
C SER A 2 -9.54 -8.31 -29.32
N ARG A 3 -9.33 -7.94 -28.07
CA ARG A 3 -9.37 -8.86 -26.92
C ARG A 3 -10.55 -8.49 -26.03
N HIS A 4 -11.18 -9.52 -25.47
CA HIS A 4 -12.19 -9.33 -24.43
C HIS A 4 -11.53 -8.77 -23.16
N PRO A 5 -12.28 -8.01 -22.33
CA PRO A 5 -11.77 -7.52 -21.05
C PRO A 5 -11.19 -8.66 -20.21
N LEU A 6 -10.12 -8.37 -19.47
CA LEU A 6 -9.57 -9.35 -18.54
C LEU A 6 -10.59 -9.63 -17.45
N LEU A 7 -11.07 -10.88 -17.43
CA LEU A 7 -12.05 -11.35 -16.46
C LEU A 7 -11.43 -11.62 -15.07
N PHE A 8 -10.11 -11.78 -15.02
CA PHE A 8 -9.37 -12.11 -13.80
C PHE A 8 -8.20 -11.15 -13.60
N PRO A 9 -7.93 -10.71 -12.36
CA PRO A 9 -6.76 -9.91 -12.05
C PRO A 9 -5.49 -10.71 -12.36
N THR A 10 -4.46 -10.02 -12.85
CA THR A 10 -3.13 -10.58 -13.03
C THR A 10 -2.14 -9.89 -12.09
N GLN A 11 -0.92 -10.40 -11.98
CA GLN A 11 0.12 -9.81 -11.12
C GLN A 11 0.41 -8.33 -11.41
N HIS A 12 0.18 -7.88 -12.65
CA HIS A 12 0.49 -6.52 -13.09
C HIS A 12 -0.75 -5.70 -13.46
N GLN A 13 -1.93 -6.32 -13.51
CA GLN A 13 -3.18 -5.67 -13.87
C GLN A 13 -4.27 -6.07 -12.87
N HIS A 14 -4.45 -5.20 -11.89
CA HIS A 14 -5.41 -5.33 -10.79
C HIS A 14 -5.82 -3.93 -10.32
N GLY A 15 -7.03 -3.78 -9.77
CA GLY A 15 -7.46 -2.51 -9.17
C GLY A 15 -6.85 -2.27 -7.78
N TRP A 16 -6.54 -3.34 -7.06
CA TRP A 16 -5.94 -3.30 -5.73
C TRP A 16 -5.04 -4.52 -5.51
N SER A 17 -3.91 -4.32 -4.82
CA SER A 17 -3.02 -5.41 -4.39
C SER A 17 -2.40 -5.10 -3.04
N SER A 18 -2.15 -6.13 -2.24
CA SER A 18 -1.34 -6.04 -1.03
C SER A 18 -0.27 -7.12 -1.03
N HIS A 19 0.94 -6.74 -0.60
CA HIS A 19 2.08 -7.65 -0.48
C HIS A 19 2.62 -7.75 0.96
N ASP A 20 2.00 -7.04 1.90
CA ASP A 20 2.40 -7.04 3.31
C ASP A 20 2.01 -8.36 3.98
N VAL A 21 2.59 -8.62 5.15
CA VAL A 21 2.21 -9.76 5.99
C VAL A 21 1.01 -9.38 6.86
N GLY A 22 0.13 -10.34 7.10
CA GLY A 22 -1.03 -10.21 8.00
C GLY A 22 -2.36 -9.97 7.30
N SER A 23 -3.38 -9.68 8.10
CA SER A 23 -4.74 -9.46 7.62
C SER A 23 -4.87 -8.08 6.97
N LYS A 24 -5.54 -8.04 5.82
CA LYS A 24 -5.91 -6.80 5.14
C LYS A 24 -7.41 -6.78 4.92
N ALA A 25 -8.01 -5.63 5.20
CA ALA A 25 -9.40 -5.37 4.90
C ALA A 25 -9.48 -4.37 3.75
N LEU A 26 -10.28 -4.71 2.74
CA LEU A 26 -10.68 -3.79 1.69
C LEU A 26 -12.12 -3.39 1.97
N ILE A 27 -12.35 -2.10 2.23
CA ILE A 27 -13.70 -1.58 2.50
C ILE A 27 -14.23 -0.99 1.19
N LEU A 28 -15.26 -1.60 0.64
CA LEU A 28 -15.94 -1.14 -0.56
C LEU A 28 -17.17 -0.32 -0.14
N SER A 29 -17.19 0.97 -0.46
CA SER A 29 -18.31 1.86 -0.17
C SER A 29 -19.16 2.12 -1.40
N SER A 30 -20.47 2.25 -1.25
CA SER A 30 -21.37 2.69 -2.32
C SER A 30 -21.11 4.12 -2.80
N LYS A 31 -20.31 4.89 -2.05
CA LYS A 31 -19.84 6.23 -2.46
C LYS A 31 -18.61 6.19 -3.37
N ASP A 32 -17.98 5.03 -3.50
CA ASP A 32 -16.77 4.88 -4.30
C ASP A 32 -17.16 4.77 -5.79
N GLN A 33 -16.97 5.87 -6.52
CA GLN A 33 -17.41 6.00 -7.91
C GLN A 33 -16.68 5.04 -8.86
N SER A 34 -15.57 4.44 -8.39
CA SER A 34 -14.80 3.42 -9.09
C SER A 34 -15.42 2.02 -9.05
N LEU A 35 -16.42 1.80 -8.18
CA LEU A 35 -17.06 0.51 -7.97
C LEU A 35 -18.48 0.51 -8.55
N GLY A 36 -18.66 -0.24 -9.64
CA GLY A 36 -19.97 -0.43 -10.28
C GLY A 36 -20.71 -1.67 -9.78
N MET A 37 -21.96 -1.83 -10.23
CA MET A 37 -22.63 -3.12 -10.10
C MET A 37 -21.90 -4.15 -10.98
N GLY A 38 -21.51 -5.29 -10.42
CA GLY A 38 -20.82 -6.33 -11.16
C GLY A 38 -20.22 -7.41 -10.28
N THR A 39 -19.55 -8.35 -10.95
CA THR A 39 -18.80 -9.43 -10.30
C THR A 39 -17.37 -8.96 -10.04
N TYR A 40 -16.92 -9.11 -8.79
CA TYR A 40 -15.56 -8.82 -8.39
C TYR A 40 -14.79 -10.12 -8.16
N SER A 41 -13.57 -10.19 -8.69
CA SER A 41 -12.68 -11.36 -8.60
C SER A 41 -11.53 -11.04 -7.66
N ILE A 42 -11.20 -11.98 -6.76
CA ILE A 42 -10.07 -11.86 -5.83
C ILE A 42 -9.05 -12.96 -6.16
N GLY A 43 -7.80 -12.56 -6.44
CA GLY A 43 -6.68 -13.47 -6.59
C GLY A 43 -5.84 -13.53 -5.31
N VAL A 44 -5.53 -14.73 -4.82
CA VAL A 44 -4.65 -14.95 -3.67
C VAL A 44 -3.45 -15.77 -4.12
N TYR A 45 -2.25 -15.24 -3.91
CA TYR A 45 -0.99 -15.89 -4.32
C TYR A 45 -0.10 -16.10 -3.10
N GLY A 46 0.24 -17.36 -2.82
CA GLY A 46 1.21 -17.72 -1.79
C GLY A 46 2.63 -17.39 -2.27
N PHE A 47 3.46 -16.84 -1.37
CA PHE A 47 4.85 -16.52 -1.71
C PHE A 47 5.73 -17.77 -1.76
N LYS A 48 5.66 -18.61 -0.73
CA LYS A 48 6.45 -19.84 -0.61
C LYS A 48 5.65 -20.94 0.09
N GLY A 49 5.81 -22.16 -0.39
CA GLY A 49 5.19 -23.35 0.18
C GLY A 49 3.65 -23.31 0.18
N THR A 50 3.05 -24.20 0.97
CA THR A 50 1.60 -24.24 1.15
C THR A 50 1.18 -23.24 2.21
N THR A 51 0.51 -22.16 1.79
CA THR A 51 -0.02 -21.12 2.69
C THR A 51 -1.50 -21.32 2.95
N LYS A 52 -1.90 -21.30 4.22
CA LYS A 52 -3.32 -21.22 4.60
C LYS A 52 -3.77 -19.76 4.60
N TYR A 53 -4.94 -19.50 4.05
CA TYR A 53 -5.55 -18.19 4.05
C TYR A 53 -7.06 -18.31 4.29
N GLN A 54 -7.66 -17.24 4.80
CA GLN A 54 -9.10 -17.13 4.97
C GLN A 54 -9.56 -15.86 4.27
N VAL A 55 -10.55 -15.99 3.39
CA VAL A 55 -11.24 -14.85 2.78
C VAL A 55 -12.64 -14.80 3.36
N SER A 56 -12.99 -13.66 3.94
CA SER A 56 -14.32 -13.38 4.45
C SER A 56 -14.84 -12.10 3.82
N VAL A 57 -16.08 -12.13 3.36
CA VAL A 57 -16.79 -10.95 2.88
C VAL A 57 -17.92 -10.67 3.86
N THR A 58 -17.98 -9.45 4.39
CA THR A 58 -19.03 -9.02 5.30
C THR A 58 -19.72 -7.81 4.68
N VAL A 59 -21.04 -7.90 4.52
CA VAL A 59 -21.87 -6.78 4.07
C VAL A 59 -22.44 -6.12 5.32
N GLN A 60 -22.09 -4.85 5.54
CA GLN A 60 -22.65 -4.07 6.62
C GLN A 60 -23.63 -3.04 6.05
N ASP A 61 -24.89 -3.21 6.40
CA ASP A 61 -25.93 -2.24 6.07
C ASP A 61 -25.75 -1.00 6.96
N ASN A 62 -25.63 0.19 6.38
CA ASN A 62 -25.37 1.43 7.13
C ASN A 62 -26.64 1.96 7.84
N SER A 63 -27.63 1.09 8.05
CA SER A 63 -28.99 1.43 8.49
C SER A 63 -29.12 1.61 10.01
N ASP A 64 -28.11 1.27 10.82
CA ASP A 64 -28.18 1.40 12.28
C ASP A 64 -26.89 1.93 12.94
N ARG A 65 -26.35 3.03 12.42
CA ARG A 65 -25.49 3.87 13.28
C ARG A 65 -26.39 4.75 14.15
N LYS A 66 -26.92 4.19 15.23
CA LYS A 66 -27.28 5.00 16.40
C LYS A 66 -26.02 5.76 16.82
N VAL A 67 -26.02 7.05 16.55
CA VAL A 67 -25.06 8.00 17.11
C VAL A 67 -25.25 7.98 18.63
N GLY A 68 -24.33 7.32 19.31
CA GLY A 68 -24.22 7.25 20.77
C GLY A 68 -23.06 6.31 21.07
N GLN A 69 -21.94 6.75 21.63
CA GLN A 69 -21.85 7.61 22.80
C GLN A 69 -20.87 8.75 22.54
N GLN A 70 -21.34 9.99 22.72
CA GLN A 70 -20.46 11.05 23.17
C GLN A 70 -19.89 10.59 24.51
N ALA A 71 -18.59 10.26 24.52
CA ALA A 71 -17.84 10.25 25.76
C ALA A 71 -17.96 11.65 26.33
N MET A 72 -18.67 11.74 27.45
CA MET A 72 -18.81 12.89 28.30
C MET A 72 -17.40 13.39 28.64
N SER A 73 -16.88 14.32 27.83
CA SER A 73 -15.69 15.08 28.18
C SER A 73 -16.15 16.16 29.12
N SER A 74 -16.35 15.76 30.38
CA SER A 74 -16.43 16.68 31.49
C SER A 74 -15.21 17.58 31.45
N SER A 75 -15.47 18.87 31.32
CA SER A 75 -14.55 19.98 31.49
C SER A 75 -13.67 19.79 32.73
N SER A 76 -12.41 19.43 32.52
CA SER A 76 -11.30 20.15 33.15
C SER A 76 -10.10 20.12 32.21
N SER A 77 -9.91 21.19 31.45
CA SER A 77 -8.62 21.51 30.84
C SER A 77 -7.66 21.88 31.97
N MET A 78 -7.18 20.88 32.70
CA MET A 78 -5.83 20.97 33.23
C MET A 78 -4.95 20.90 32.00
N GLU A 79 -4.46 22.05 31.53
CA GLU A 79 -3.31 22.06 30.63
C GLU A 79 -2.19 21.33 31.37
N MET A 80 -2.01 20.05 31.04
CA MET A 80 -0.88 19.31 31.55
C MET A 80 0.30 19.71 30.69
N ASP A 81 1.25 20.43 31.28
CA ASP A 81 2.54 20.68 30.65
C ASP A 81 3.12 19.34 30.17
N THR A 82 3.34 19.20 28.87
CA THR A 82 4.01 18.04 28.27
C THR A 82 5.37 18.46 27.75
N VAL A 83 6.34 17.56 27.83
CA VAL A 83 7.72 17.76 27.37
C VAL A 83 8.08 16.60 26.45
N GLU A 84 8.82 16.90 25.39
CA GLU A 84 9.32 15.90 24.45
C GLU A 84 10.39 15.01 25.12
N CYS A 85 10.19 13.70 25.07
CA CYS A 85 11.18 12.72 25.51
C CYS A 85 12.41 12.74 24.61
N ARG A 86 13.60 12.83 25.20
CA ARG A 86 14.86 12.91 24.45
C ARG A 86 15.13 11.68 23.57
N ASN A 87 14.65 10.50 23.99
CA ASN A 87 14.79 9.25 23.25
C ASN A 87 13.66 9.06 22.24
N CYS A 88 12.42 8.80 22.67
CA CYS A 88 11.35 8.45 21.73
C CYS A 88 10.64 9.64 21.05
N LYS A 89 11.02 10.89 21.33
CA LYS A 89 10.43 12.09 20.70
C LYS A 89 8.91 12.24 20.91
N HIS A 90 8.31 11.44 21.79
CA HIS A 90 6.92 11.61 22.19
C HIS A 90 6.79 12.67 23.28
N TYR A 91 5.68 13.40 23.25
CA TYR A 91 5.31 14.35 24.29
C TYR A 91 4.73 13.60 25.49
N ILE A 92 5.40 13.72 26.63
CA ILE A 92 5.07 13.04 27.87
C ILE A 92 4.75 14.10 28.94
N PRO A 93 3.76 13.90 29.82
CA PRO A 93 3.49 14.85 30.90
C PRO A 93 4.74 15.11 31.74
N THR A 94 5.00 16.39 32.04
CA THR A 94 6.21 16.87 32.75
C THR A 94 6.42 16.15 34.07
N ARG A 95 5.34 15.86 34.80
CA ARG A 95 5.37 15.11 36.07
C ARG A 95 5.93 13.68 35.96
N THR A 96 5.85 13.05 34.78
CA THR A 96 6.25 11.65 34.55
C THR A 96 7.46 11.51 33.65
N ILE A 97 8.00 12.60 33.08
CA ILE A 97 9.05 12.54 32.07
C ILE A 97 10.31 11.82 32.58
N ALA A 98 10.75 12.09 33.81
CA ALA A 98 11.96 11.48 34.36
C ALA A 98 11.87 9.94 34.43
N LEU A 99 10.72 9.41 34.88
CA LEU A 99 10.49 7.96 34.92
C LEU A 99 10.37 7.37 33.52
N HIS A 100 9.68 8.08 32.63
CA HIS A 100 9.54 7.68 31.24
C HIS A 100 10.89 7.61 30.53
N GLU A 101 11.76 8.63 30.65
CA GLU A 101 13.06 8.66 29.95
C GLU A 101 13.98 7.52 30.38
N VAL A 102 14.03 7.21 31.68
CA VAL A 102 14.81 6.07 32.20
C VAL A 102 14.27 4.75 31.66
N TYR A 103 12.95 4.56 31.66
CA TYR A 103 12.36 3.34 31.11
C TYR A 103 12.54 3.25 29.60
N CYS A 104 12.27 4.34 28.88
CA CYS A 104 12.31 4.42 27.44
C CYS A 104 13.73 4.21 26.89
N SER A 105 14.75 4.82 27.49
CA SER A 105 16.16 4.64 27.07
C SER A 105 16.66 3.21 27.25
N ARG A 106 16.10 2.45 28.19
CA ARG A 106 16.50 1.06 28.45
C ARG A 106 15.79 0.03 27.59
N HIS A 107 14.62 0.35 27.05
CA HIS A 107 13.79 -0.62 26.32
C HIS A 107 13.57 -0.26 24.86
N ASN A 108 13.78 1.00 24.48
CA ASN A 108 13.50 1.50 23.15
C ASN A 108 14.74 2.11 22.51
N ILE A 109 14.87 1.89 21.21
CA ILE A 109 15.92 2.44 20.37
C ILE A 109 15.28 3.09 19.13
N ILE A 110 15.86 4.21 18.70
CA ILE A 110 15.49 4.85 17.43
C ILE A 110 16.32 4.22 16.32
N CYS A 111 15.66 3.83 15.24
CA CYS A 111 16.34 3.41 14.03
C CYS A 111 17.22 4.55 13.48
N GLN A 112 18.51 4.26 13.28
CA GLN A 112 19.50 5.24 12.82
C GLN A 112 19.56 5.40 11.30
N GLU A 113 18.81 4.60 10.55
CA GLU A 113 18.77 4.72 9.08
C GLU A 113 18.13 6.04 8.65
N ALA A 114 18.75 6.67 7.66
CA ALA A 114 18.34 7.98 7.18
C ALA A 114 16.91 7.91 6.63
N GLY A 115 16.01 8.71 7.21
CA GLY A 115 14.60 8.77 6.82
C GLY A 115 13.69 7.71 7.48
N CYS A 116 14.22 6.81 8.32
CA CYS A 116 13.38 5.87 9.06
C CYS A 116 12.89 6.46 10.39
N GLY A 117 13.80 6.70 11.34
CA GLY A 117 13.50 7.35 12.63
C GLY A 117 12.47 6.64 13.52
N VAL A 118 12.05 5.41 13.18
CA VAL A 118 11.05 4.67 13.95
C VAL A 118 11.62 4.26 15.31
N ILE A 119 10.78 4.29 16.34
CA ILE A 119 11.14 3.85 17.68
C ILE A 119 10.70 2.41 17.85
N LEU A 120 11.65 1.54 18.14
CA LEU A 120 11.46 0.11 18.27
C LEU A 120 11.85 -0.32 19.66
N ARG A 121 11.26 -1.41 20.15
CA ARG A 121 11.83 -2.09 21.31
C ARG A 121 13.18 -2.69 20.93
N ILE A 122 14.11 -2.71 21.87
CA ILE A 122 15.47 -3.27 21.64
C ILE A 122 15.39 -4.71 21.14
N GLU A 123 14.46 -5.50 21.67
CA GLU A 123 14.25 -6.89 21.24
C GLU A 123 13.74 -7.02 19.80
N GLU A 124 12.99 -6.04 19.32
CA GLU A 124 12.39 -5.99 17.98
C GLU A 124 13.33 -5.31 16.96
N ALA A 125 14.24 -4.46 17.43
CA ALA A 125 15.18 -3.73 16.59
C ALA A 125 16.08 -4.65 15.75
N LYS A 126 16.41 -5.85 16.26
CA LYS A 126 17.17 -6.87 15.51
C LYS A 126 16.43 -7.40 14.27
N ASN A 127 15.09 -7.37 14.30
CA ASN A 127 14.26 -7.82 13.19
C ASN A 127 13.92 -6.67 12.23
N HIS A 128 14.19 -5.42 12.60
CA HIS A 128 13.95 -4.26 11.75
C HIS A 128 15.08 -4.05 10.78
N ILE A 129 14.81 -4.18 9.49
CA ILE A 129 15.80 -4.05 8.42
C ILE A 129 15.28 -3.20 7.27
N HIS A 130 16.20 -2.67 6.47
CA HIS A 130 15.86 -1.80 5.34
C HIS A 130 16.25 -2.45 4.03
N CYS A 131 15.49 -2.15 3.00
CA CYS A 131 15.85 -2.49 1.64
C CYS A 131 16.97 -1.58 1.15
N GLY A 132 18.08 -2.18 0.69
CA GLY A 132 19.18 -1.42 0.09
C GLY A 132 18.88 -0.78 -1.28
N LYS A 133 17.75 -1.10 -1.93
CA LYS A 133 17.35 -0.53 -3.22
C LYS A 133 16.35 0.62 -3.09
N CYS A 134 15.30 0.46 -2.29
CA CYS A 134 14.24 1.47 -2.12
C CYS A 134 14.27 2.21 -0.77
N GLY A 135 15.09 1.77 0.18
CA GLY A 135 15.15 2.35 1.53
C GLY A 135 13.95 2.01 2.43
N GLY A 136 12.98 1.24 1.93
CA GLY A 136 11.80 0.83 2.71
C GLY A 136 12.19 -0.01 3.94
N ALA A 137 11.47 0.17 5.03
CA ALA A 137 11.67 -0.55 6.28
C ALA A 137 10.75 -1.78 6.39
N PHE A 138 11.29 -2.91 6.81
CA PHE A 138 10.63 -4.21 6.84
C PHE A 138 11.06 -5.05 8.05
N GLN A 139 10.28 -6.07 8.37
CA GLN A 139 10.75 -7.12 9.28
C GLN A 139 11.68 -8.09 8.56
N GLN A 140 12.58 -8.74 9.31
CA GLN A 140 13.62 -9.61 8.74
C GLN A 140 13.03 -10.77 7.92
N GLY A 141 11.88 -11.31 8.32
CA GLY A 141 11.16 -12.35 7.58
C GLY A 141 10.47 -11.87 6.29
N GLU A 142 10.32 -10.56 6.10
CA GLU A 142 9.55 -9.96 4.99
C GLU A 142 10.45 -9.51 3.83
N ILE A 143 11.73 -9.20 4.11
CA ILE A 143 12.63 -8.63 3.13
C ILE A 143 12.82 -9.54 1.92
N GLU A 144 12.81 -10.86 2.11
CA GLU A 144 12.98 -11.81 1.02
C GLU A 144 11.80 -11.72 0.03
N LYS A 145 10.58 -11.66 0.56
CA LYS A 145 9.37 -11.46 -0.25
C LYS A 145 9.42 -10.11 -0.94
N HIS A 146 9.81 -9.06 -0.23
CA HIS A 146 9.93 -7.74 -0.81
C HIS A 146 10.95 -7.70 -1.96
N MET A 147 12.14 -8.27 -1.79
CA MET A 147 13.16 -8.35 -2.85
C MET A 147 12.63 -9.08 -4.07
N LYS A 148 11.99 -10.23 -3.87
CA LYS A 148 11.48 -11.07 -4.95
C LYS A 148 10.30 -10.44 -5.69
N VAL A 149 9.40 -9.77 -4.97
CA VAL A 149 8.17 -9.23 -5.56
C VAL A 149 8.40 -7.88 -6.21
N PHE A 150 9.22 -7.00 -5.61
CA PHE A 150 9.35 -5.61 -6.06
C PHE A 150 10.62 -5.39 -6.89
N HIS A 151 11.73 -6.03 -6.54
CA HIS A 151 13.03 -5.79 -7.16
C HIS A 151 13.53 -6.90 -8.10
N GLU A 152 12.72 -7.95 -8.32
CA GLU A 152 13.02 -8.91 -9.37
C GLU A 152 12.75 -8.28 -10.75
N PRO A 153 13.72 -8.32 -11.68
CA PRO A 153 13.53 -7.77 -13.02
C PRO A 153 12.41 -8.48 -13.78
N LEU A 154 11.43 -7.71 -14.25
CA LEU A 154 10.29 -8.19 -15.03
C LEU A 154 10.51 -7.84 -16.50
N HIS A 155 10.11 -8.75 -17.38
CA HIS A 155 10.18 -8.55 -18.83
C HIS A 155 8.83 -8.15 -19.37
N CYS A 156 8.77 -7.01 -20.06
CA CYS A 156 7.58 -6.58 -20.79
C CYS A 156 7.60 -7.17 -22.21
N PRO A 157 6.45 -7.56 -22.79
CA PRO A 157 6.39 -7.98 -24.19
C PRO A 157 6.90 -6.95 -25.21
N CYS A 158 7.01 -5.67 -24.83
CA CYS A 158 7.60 -4.63 -25.67
C CYS A 158 9.14 -4.69 -25.73
N GLY A 159 9.78 -5.55 -24.92
CA GLY A 159 11.23 -5.75 -24.87
C GLY A 159 11.95 -5.05 -23.72
N ILE A 160 11.28 -4.19 -22.93
CA ILE A 160 11.91 -3.52 -21.78
C ILE A 160 11.97 -4.43 -20.55
N VAL A 161 12.99 -4.24 -19.72
CA VAL A 161 13.16 -4.92 -18.44
C VAL A 161 13.16 -3.89 -17.32
N LEU A 162 12.24 -4.02 -16.37
CA LEU A 162 12.04 -3.06 -15.27
C LEU A 162 11.69 -3.80 -13.97
N GLU A 163 11.93 -3.15 -12.83
CA GLU A 163 11.41 -3.59 -11.53
C GLU A 163 9.91 -3.30 -11.42
N LYS A 164 9.23 -3.83 -10.40
CA LYS A 164 7.76 -3.88 -10.35
C LYS A 164 7.11 -2.50 -10.40
N GLU A 165 7.56 -1.56 -9.58
CA GLU A 165 6.99 -0.21 -9.50
C GLU A 165 7.08 0.49 -10.86
N GLN A 166 8.25 0.42 -11.49
CA GLN A 166 8.50 0.98 -12.81
C GLN A 166 7.70 0.26 -13.90
N MET A 167 7.55 -1.07 -13.80
CA MET A 167 6.78 -1.87 -14.73
C MET A 167 5.29 -1.52 -14.71
N VAL A 168 4.72 -1.27 -13.52
CA VAL A 168 3.33 -0.82 -13.38
C VAL A 168 3.13 0.54 -14.05
N GLN A 169 4.02 1.49 -13.82
CA GLN A 169 3.97 2.80 -14.48
C GLN A 169 4.11 2.67 -16.01
N HIS A 170 5.07 1.86 -16.45
CA HIS A 170 5.29 1.60 -17.87
C HIS A 170 4.03 0.99 -18.52
N GLN A 171 3.43 -0.05 -17.92
CA GLN A 171 2.24 -0.70 -18.49
C GLN A 171 0.99 0.18 -18.43
N SER A 172 0.89 1.12 -17.50
CA SER A 172 -0.27 2.03 -17.40
C SER A 172 -0.21 3.18 -18.41
N SER A 173 1.00 3.68 -18.71
CA SER A 173 1.19 4.93 -19.45
C SER A 173 2.09 4.83 -20.69
N ASP A 174 3.29 4.25 -20.54
CA ASP A 174 4.36 4.36 -21.54
C ASP A 174 4.38 3.23 -22.58
N CYS A 175 3.86 2.05 -22.21
CA CYS A 175 4.01 0.84 -23.01
C CYS A 175 3.15 0.94 -24.29
N PRO A 176 3.75 0.83 -25.48
CA PRO A 176 2.98 0.89 -26.73
C PRO A 176 2.05 -0.33 -26.90
N LEU A 177 2.36 -1.42 -26.19
CA LEU A 177 1.57 -2.64 -26.20
C LEU A 177 0.53 -2.69 -25.07
N ARG A 178 0.39 -1.63 -24.26
CA ARG A 178 -0.64 -1.56 -23.22
C ARG A 178 -2.03 -1.63 -23.86
N LEU A 179 -2.96 -2.25 -23.15
CA LEU A 179 -4.34 -2.35 -23.61
C LEU A 179 -5.13 -1.13 -23.15
N ILE A 180 -5.82 -0.49 -24.11
CA ILE A 180 -6.72 0.62 -23.89
C ILE A 180 -8.10 0.30 -24.43
N THR A 181 -9.12 0.90 -23.81
CA THR A 181 -10.49 0.83 -24.32
C THR A 181 -10.62 1.74 -25.54
N CYS A 182 -11.03 1.15 -26.67
CA CYS A 182 -11.33 1.89 -27.88
C CYS A 182 -12.54 2.80 -27.65
N ARG A 183 -12.38 4.10 -27.89
CA ARG A 183 -13.48 5.09 -27.72
C ARG A 183 -14.66 4.90 -28.67
N PHE A 184 -14.48 4.16 -29.77
CA PHE A 184 -15.50 3.98 -30.81
C PHE A 184 -16.33 2.71 -30.59
N CYS A 185 -15.67 1.58 -30.31
CA CYS A 185 -16.35 0.29 -30.15
C CYS A 185 -16.34 -0.26 -28.72
N GLY A 186 -15.56 0.32 -27.80
CA GLY A 186 -15.44 -0.16 -26.42
C GLY A 186 -14.51 -1.36 -26.22
N ASP A 187 -13.97 -1.94 -27.30
CA ASP A 187 -13.06 -3.09 -27.23
C ASP A 187 -11.67 -2.72 -26.69
N MET A 188 -10.96 -3.71 -26.13
CA MET A 188 -9.56 -3.53 -25.72
C MET A 188 -8.61 -3.70 -26.90
N VAL A 189 -7.82 -2.66 -27.18
CA VAL A 189 -6.83 -2.61 -28.26
C VAL A 189 -5.46 -2.17 -27.74
N GLN A 190 -4.39 -2.47 -28.48
CA GLN A 190 -3.06 -1.96 -28.13
C GLN A 190 -3.01 -0.44 -28.37
N ALA A 191 -2.35 0.30 -27.47
CA ALA A 191 -2.24 1.75 -27.57
C ALA A 191 -1.46 2.22 -28.80
N GLY A 192 -0.48 1.45 -29.26
CA GLY A 192 0.43 1.86 -30.33
C GLY A 192 1.48 2.87 -29.87
N THR A 193 2.28 3.36 -30.80
CA THR A 193 3.22 4.47 -30.56
C THR A 193 2.48 5.79 -30.43
N SER A 194 2.96 6.72 -29.60
CA SER A 194 2.36 8.05 -29.46
C SER A 194 2.15 8.72 -30.82
N THR A 195 0.98 9.33 -31.02
CA THR A 195 0.65 10.11 -32.21
C THR A 195 1.68 11.22 -32.40
N ALA A 196 2.23 11.34 -33.62
CA ALA A 196 3.20 12.37 -33.96
C ALA A 196 2.55 13.77 -34.03
N ASP A 197 1.23 13.81 -34.28
CA ASP A 197 0.47 15.04 -34.38
C ASP A 197 0.05 15.58 -33.00
N VAL A 198 0.38 16.84 -32.74
CA VAL A 198 0.16 17.51 -31.45
C VAL A 198 -1.34 17.66 -31.15
N ARG A 199 -2.18 17.86 -32.17
CA ARG A 199 -3.62 18.06 -31.99
C ARG A 199 -4.31 16.76 -31.57
N ASP A 200 -3.83 15.63 -32.06
CA ASP A 200 -4.30 14.30 -31.64
C ASP A 200 -3.89 13.98 -30.20
N ARG A 201 -2.66 14.32 -29.80
CA ARG A 201 -2.22 14.21 -28.39
C ARG A 201 -3.10 15.03 -27.43
N PHE A 202 -3.49 16.24 -27.80
CA PHE A 202 -4.42 17.07 -27.00
C PHE A 202 -5.83 16.47 -26.91
N ARG A 203 -6.20 15.60 -27.86
CA ARG A 203 -7.47 14.86 -27.86
C ARG A 203 -7.34 13.45 -27.23
N GLY A 204 -6.19 13.15 -26.64
CA GLY A 204 -5.86 11.85 -26.05
C GLY A 204 -5.89 10.70 -27.06
N LEU A 205 -5.63 10.99 -28.34
CA LEU A 205 -5.58 10.02 -29.45
C LEU A 205 -4.16 9.48 -29.63
#